data_AF-A0A7G9ZCH0-F1
#
_entry.id   AF-A0A7G9ZCH0-F1
#
_cell.length_a   1.000
_cell.length_b   1.000
_cell.length_c   1.000
_cell.angle_alpha   90.00
_cell.angle_beta   90.00
_cell.angle_gamma   90.00
#
_symmetry.space_group_name_H-M   'P 1'
#
loop_
_entity.id
_entity.type
_entity.pdbx_description
1 polymer ?
#
loop_
_entity_poly.entity_id
_entity_poly.type
_entity_poly.pdbx_seq_one_letter_code
_entity_poly.pdbx_strand_id
1 'polypeptide(L)'
;MPYEKFRKEVEKILEEKAEPVTWNEIKESSTTLKQKAPYHVYVQKLQGDIGLVRFKRGQRTAWALRKWFEVGKFRELLPKKVRLTILYSKKEHAIAANEYWELKRIYPLKNWLNRWDVIEAEVDDFFPEEDKRPESIRLKEDGMEYLRRIDDVEERIKIAEKIAESGEFMHTDAWKGKTLGMTKPRFRCFYFYDGKCQFFCDQSVCVGHDMDVEDGGLEIEGDKTYFILEAVEREGGEYIWKKRYVDWCMKSVISITDPRQRRLF
;
A
#
# COMPACT_ATOMS: atom_id res chain seq x y z
N MET A 1 3.45 -24.67 5.30
CA MET A 1 2.20 -24.96 4.57
C MET A 1 2.23 -24.20 3.23
N PRO A 2 1.81 -24.81 2.11
CA PRO A 2 1.64 -24.11 0.81
C PRO A 2 0.62 -22.97 0.89
N TYR A 3 0.78 -21.94 0.06
CA TYR A 3 -0.10 -20.75 0.08
C TYR A 3 -1.58 -21.09 -0.08
N GLU A 4 -1.94 -21.95 -1.03
CA GLU A 4 -3.34 -22.33 -1.27
C GLU A 4 -4.03 -22.94 -0.05
N LYS A 5 -3.31 -23.81 0.68
CA LYS A 5 -3.83 -24.37 1.93
C LYS A 5 -3.97 -23.30 3.00
N PHE A 6 -3.01 -22.37 3.06
CA PHE A 6 -3.03 -21.26 4.03
C PHE A 6 -4.20 -20.32 3.76
N ARG A 7 -4.43 -19.95 2.51
CA ARG A 7 -5.53 -19.10 2.07
C ARG A 7 -6.89 -19.71 2.44
N LYS A 8 -7.12 -20.96 2.03
CA LYS A 8 -8.37 -21.68 2.32
C LYS A 8 -8.62 -21.83 3.82
N GLU A 9 -7.58 -22.10 4.60
CA GLU A 9 -7.70 -22.23 6.05
C GLU A 9 -8.09 -20.90 6.72
N VAL A 10 -7.44 -19.79 6.36
CA VAL A 10 -7.79 -18.47 6.90
C VAL A 10 -9.19 -18.06 6.49
N GLU A 11 -9.55 -18.24 5.22
CA GLU A 11 -10.89 -17.94 4.71
C GLU A 11 -11.96 -18.76 5.45
N LYS A 12 -11.75 -20.07 5.57
CA LYS A 12 -12.65 -20.97 6.32
C LYS A 12 -12.86 -20.50 7.75
N ILE A 13 -11.79 -20.17 8.47
CA ILE A 13 -11.89 -19.73 9.88
C ILE A 13 -12.66 -18.42 10.00
N LEU A 14 -12.42 -17.46 9.10
CA LEU A 14 -13.17 -16.21 9.07
C LEU A 14 -14.66 -16.46 8.78
N GLU A 15 -14.98 -17.32 7.81
CA GLU A 15 -16.35 -17.70 7.49
C GLU A 15 -17.06 -18.44 8.63
N GLU A 16 -16.38 -19.37 9.31
CA GLU A 16 -16.91 -20.14 10.43
C GLU A 16 -17.18 -19.26 11.66
N LYS A 17 -16.27 -18.32 11.97
CA LYS A 17 -16.50 -17.36 13.05
C LYS A 17 -17.56 -16.32 12.69
N ALA A 18 -17.70 -16.00 11.41
CA ALA A 18 -18.66 -15.05 10.87
C ALA A 18 -18.59 -13.65 11.52
N GLU A 19 -17.45 -13.25 12.08
CA GLU A 19 -17.21 -11.95 12.69
C GLU A 19 -15.75 -11.49 12.54
N PRO A 20 -15.47 -10.18 12.64
CA PRO A 20 -14.09 -9.67 12.62
C PRO A 20 -13.29 -10.10 13.84
N VAL A 21 -12.12 -10.70 13.61
CA VAL A 21 -11.27 -11.28 14.66
C VAL A 21 -9.82 -10.86 14.56
N THR A 22 -9.09 -10.98 15.66
CA THR A 22 -7.65 -10.74 15.71
C THR A 22 -6.87 -11.87 15.02
N TRP A 23 -5.64 -11.59 14.62
CA TRP A 23 -4.77 -12.61 14.04
C TRP A 23 -4.44 -13.76 15.02
N ASN A 24 -4.45 -13.47 16.32
CA ASN A 24 -4.23 -14.50 17.34
C ASN A 24 -5.42 -15.47 17.39
N GLU A 25 -6.65 -14.96 17.35
CA GLU A 25 -7.85 -15.80 17.30
C GLU A 25 -7.90 -16.65 16.03
N ILE A 26 -7.43 -16.12 14.88
CA ILE A 26 -7.30 -16.90 13.63
C ILE A 26 -6.32 -18.07 13.83
N LYS A 27 -5.13 -17.81 14.42
CA LYS A 27 -4.15 -18.86 14.69
C LYS A 27 -4.64 -19.87 15.72
N GLU A 28 -5.30 -19.43 16.80
CA GLU A 28 -5.84 -20.32 17.83
C GLU A 28 -6.89 -21.27 17.27
N SER A 29 -7.60 -20.85 16.21
CA SER A 29 -8.59 -21.67 15.51
C SER A 29 -7.98 -22.65 14.50
N SER A 30 -6.65 -22.71 14.37
CA SER A 30 -5.96 -23.66 13.49
C SER A 30 -4.72 -24.27 14.14
N THR A 31 -4.58 -25.59 14.04
CA THR A 31 -3.36 -26.29 14.50
C THR A 31 -2.18 -26.10 13.54
N THR A 32 -2.40 -25.50 12.37
CA THR A 32 -1.43 -25.48 11.27
C THR A 32 -0.95 -24.08 10.87
N LEU A 33 -1.70 -23.03 11.23
CA LEU A 33 -1.33 -21.64 10.96
C LEU A 33 -0.22 -21.18 11.92
N LYS A 34 0.93 -20.80 11.35
CA LYS A 34 2.11 -20.32 12.12
C LYS A 34 2.58 -18.92 11.69
N GLN A 35 2.03 -18.40 10.59
CA GLN A 35 2.43 -17.14 9.99
C GLN A 35 2.12 -15.98 10.94
N LYS A 36 3.04 -15.01 11.00
CA LYS A 36 2.86 -13.78 11.77
C LYS A 36 2.29 -12.69 10.88
N ALA A 37 1.15 -12.13 11.25
CA ALA A 37 0.66 -10.90 10.64
C ALA A 37 1.35 -9.67 11.25
N PRO A 38 1.38 -8.53 10.53
CA PRO A 38 0.82 -8.30 9.20
C PRO A 38 1.81 -8.56 8.04
N TYR A 39 3.13 -8.61 8.32
CA TYR A 39 4.18 -8.49 7.30
C TYR A 39 4.55 -9.79 6.58
N HIS A 40 4.03 -10.93 7.01
CA HIS A 40 4.32 -12.18 6.31
C HIS A 40 3.69 -12.13 4.91
N VAL A 41 4.48 -12.41 3.86
CA VAL A 41 4.06 -12.30 2.44
C VAL A 41 2.70 -12.97 2.16
N TYR A 42 2.43 -14.15 2.73
CA TYR A 42 1.13 -14.79 2.56
C TYR A 42 -0.05 -13.98 3.12
N VAL A 43 0.12 -13.30 4.26
CA VAL A 43 -0.93 -12.47 4.87
C VAL A 43 -1.23 -11.26 3.99
N GLN A 44 -0.19 -10.63 3.43
CA GLN A 44 -0.36 -9.53 2.48
C GLN A 44 -1.09 -9.97 1.22
N LYS A 45 -0.78 -11.17 0.69
CA LYS A 45 -1.49 -11.73 -0.47
C LYS A 45 -2.99 -11.89 -0.24
N LEU A 46 -3.42 -12.21 1.00
CA LEU A 46 -4.84 -12.36 1.31
C LEU A 46 -5.66 -11.09 1.10
N GLN A 47 -5.04 -9.90 1.13
CA GLN A 47 -5.77 -8.63 1.00
C GLN A 47 -6.51 -8.50 -0.34
N GLY A 48 -5.94 -9.03 -1.42
CA GLY A 48 -6.60 -9.06 -2.74
C GLY A 48 -7.13 -10.43 -3.12
N ASP A 49 -6.51 -11.53 -2.66
CA ASP A 49 -6.98 -12.88 -3.01
C ASP A 49 -8.34 -13.23 -2.38
N ILE A 50 -8.58 -12.81 -1.13
CA ILE A 50 -9.85 -13.06 -0.41
C ILE A 50 -10.46 -11.76 0.12
N GLY A 51 -9.93 -10.60 -0.25
CA GLY A 51 -10.40 -9.32 0.26
C GLY A 51 -10.12 -9.14 1.74
N LEU A 52 -8.99 -9.65 2.27
CA LEU A 52 -8.70 -9.57 3.69
C LEU A 52 -8.41 -8.11 4.11
N VAL A 53 -9.25 -7.58 5.00
CA VAL A 53 -9.15 -6.20 5.50
C VAL A 53 -8.52 -6.20 6.87
N ARG A 54 -7.51 -5.35 7.07
CA ARG A 54 -6.95 -5.00 8.38
C ARG A 54 -7.51 -3.65 8.84
N PHE A 55 -8.04 -3.59 10.06
CA PHE A 55 -8.52 -2.33 10.62
C PHE A 55 -8.42 -2.31 12.15
N LYS A 56 -8.57 -1.10 12.71
CA LYS A 56 -8.54 -0.87 14.16
C LYS A 56 -9.93 -1.11 14.76
N ARG A 57 -10.02 -2.01 15.74
CA ARG A 57 -11.21 -2.25 16.56
C ARG A 57 -10.86 -1.92 18.02
N GLY A 58 -11.11 -0.68 18.42
CA GLY A 58 -10.69 -0.16 19.73
C GLY A 58 -9.16 -0.12 19.84
N GLN A 59 -8.60 -0.84 20.84
CA GLN A 59 -7.14 -0.97 21.01
C GLN A 59 -6.53 -2.16 20.25
N ARG A 60 -7.36 -3.00 19.61
CA ARG A 60 -6.90 -4.22 18.92
C ARG A 60 -6.95 -4.05 17.40
N THR A 61 -6.13 -4.83 16.70
CA THR A 61 -6.20 -4.97 15.24
C THR A 61 -7.07 -6.17 14.91
N ALA A 62 -8.10 -5.93 14.11
CA ALA A 62 -9.01 -6.96 13.61
C ALA A 62 -8.80 -7.20 12.11
N TRP A 63 -9.22 -8.39 11.69
CA TRP A 63 -9.17 -8.91 10.35
C TRP A 63 -10.57 -9.38 9.95
N ALA A 64 -11.01 -9.00 8.76
CA ALA A 64 -12.33 -9.33 8.24
C ALA A 64 -12.30 -9.50 6.72
N LEU A 65 -13.32 -10.13 6.15
CA LEU A 65 -13.48 -10.24 4.70
C LEU A 65 -14.21 -8.99 4.18
N ARG A 66 -13.67 -8.36 3.12
CA ARG A 66 -14.26 -7.18 2.47
C ARG A 66 -15.73 -7.39 2.11
N LYS A 67 -16.06 -8.60 1.60
CA LYS A 67 -17.43 -8.99 1.22
C LYS A 67 -18.47 -8.79 2.34
N TRP A 68 -18.06 -8.82 3.61
CA TRP A 68 -18.97 -8.56 4.74
C TRP A 68 -19.39 -7.09 4.80
N PHE A 69 -18.47 -6.16 4.59
CA PHE A 69 -18.77 -4.72 4.59
C PHE A 69 -19.57 -4.29 3.37
N GLU A 70 -19.30 -4.92 2.22
CA GLU A 70 -20.04 -4.71 0.98
C GLU A 70 -21.52 -5.07 1.15
N VAL A 71 -21.84 -6.16 1.87
CA VAL A 71 -23.23 -6.54 2.22
C VAL A 71 -23.77 -5.84 3.48
N GLY A 72 -23.08 -4.81 3.98
CA GLY A 72 -23.55 -3.96 5.08
C GLY A 72 -23.20 -4.44 6.50
N LYS A 73 -22.51 -5.57 6.66
CA LYS A 73 -22.13 -6.06 7.99
C LYS A 73 -20.91 -5.32 8.54
N PHE A 74 -20.88 -5.09 9.85
CA PHE A 74 -19.72 -4.58 10.60
C PHE A 74 -19.24 -3.18 10.19
N ARG A 75 -20.02 -2.42 9.42
CA ARG A 75 -19.65 -1.06 9.00
C ARG A 75 -19.41 -0.15 10.20
N GLU A 76 -20.13 -0.37 11.29
CA GLU A 76 -19.97 0.32 12.57
C GLU A 76 -18.62 0.08 13.25
N LEU A 77 -17.89 -0.98 12.86
CA LEU A 77 -16.56 -1.31 13.40
C LEU A 77 -15.42 -0.67 12.61
N LEU A 78 -15.69 -0.14 11.41
CA LEU A 78 -14.67 0.52 10.60
C LEU A 78 -14.27 1.86 11.24
N PRO A 79 -12.99 2.27 11.08
CA PRO A 79 -12.52 3.51 11.64
C PRO A 79 -13.22 4.70 10.98
N LYS A 80 -13.82 5.57 11.80
CA LYS A 80 -14.44 6.82 11.36
C LYS A 80 -13.42 7.91 11.01
N LYS A 81 -12.21 7.78 11.55
CA LYS A 81 -11.08 8.69 11.32
C LYS A 81 -9.82 7.88 11.04
N VAL A 82 -8.98 8.40 10.16
CA VAL A 82 -7.68 7.82 9.82
C VAL A 82 -6.60 8.89 9.89
N ARG A 83 -5.40 8.49 10.34
CA ARG A 83 -4.20 9.32 10.24
C ARG A 83 -3.41 8.89 9.02
N LEU A 84 -3.03 9.87 8.19
CA LEU A 84 -2.39 9.64 6.90
C LEU A 84 -1.15 10.52 6.76
N THR A 85 -0.06 9.92 6.27
CA THR A 85 1.14 10.64 5.82
C THR A 85 1.14 10.69 4.31
N ILE A 86 1.06 11.88 3.72
CA ILE A 86 0.99 12.06 2.26
C ILE A 86 2.35 11.77 1.64
N LEU A 87 2.38 10.93 0.60
CA LEU A 87 3.60 10.56 -0.12
C LEU A 87 3.59 11.10 -1.56
N TYR A 88 2.40 11.23 -2.13
CA TYR A 88 2.14 11.76 -3.46
C TYR A 88 0.76 12.39 -3.50
N SER A 89 0.62 13.48 -4.23
CA SER A 89 -0.61 14.28 -4.34
C SER A 89 -0.62 14.95 -5.71
N LYS A 90 -1.35 14.38 -6.67
CA LYS A 90 -1.47 14.95 -8.02
C LYS A 90 -2.72 14.42 -8.73
N LYS A 91 -3.25 15.20 -9.68
CA LYS A 91 -4.42 14.88 -10.51
C LYS A 91 -5.69 14.63 -9.68
N GLU A 92 -6.16 13.39 -9.59
CA GLU A 92 -7.48 13.04 -9.04
C GLU A 92 -7.40 12.42 -7.64
N HIS A 93 -6.21 12.00 -7.20
CA HIS A 93 -6.02 11.30 -5.93
C HIS A 93 -4.68 11.59 -5.29
N ALA A 94 -4.59 11.31 -3.99
CA ALA A 94 -3.32 11.24 -3.28
C ALA A 94 -3.00 9.78 -2.91
N ILE A 95 -1.71 9.49 -2.79
CA ILE A 95 -1.22 8.24 -2.19
C ILE A 95 -0.61 8.61 -0.85
N ALA A 96 -1.08 7.95 0.19
CA ALA A 96 -0.68 8.19 1.57
C ALA A 96 -0.40 6.88 2.31
N ALA A 97 0.36 6.93 3.39
CA ALA A 97 0.51 5.81 4.31
C ALA A 97 -0.35 6.02 5.55
N ASN A 98 -1.11 4.99 5.96
CA ASN A 98 -1.89 5.02 7.20
C ASN A 98 -1.01 4.74 8.45
N GLU A 99 -1.64 4.72 9.63
CA GLU A 99 -0.97 4.41 10.92
C GLU A 99 -0.32 3.01 10.97
N TYR A 100 -0.65 2.13 10.03
CA TYR A 100 -0.09 0.79 9.86
C TYR A 100 0.96 0.69 8.76
N TRP A 101 1.38 1.83 8.19
CA TRP A 101 2.30 1.93 7.06
C TRP A 101 1.78 1.27 5.77
N GLU A 102 0.46 1.08 5.67
CA GLU A 102 -0.17 0.61 4.45
C GLU A 102 -0.44 1.79 3.54
N LEU A 103 -0.12 1.60 2.26
CA LEU A 103 -0.47 2.56 1.23
C LEU A 103 -2.00 2.61 1.08
N LYS A 104 -2.51 3.82 0.95
CA LYS A 104 -3.91 4.15 0.70
C LYS A 104 -4.00 5.11 -0.47
N ARG A 105 -4.96 4.85 -1.35
CA ARG A 105 -5.38 5.76 -2.40
C ARG A 105 -6.54 6.58 -1.84
N ILE A 106 -6.37 7.89 -1.73
CA ILE A 106 -7.33 8.75 -1.04
C ILE A 106 -7.89 9.82 -1.97
N TYR A 107 -9.17 10.13 -1.78
CA TYR A 107 -9.88 11.19 -2.48
C TYR A 107 -11.02 11.74 -1.59
N PRO A 108 -11.55 12.96 -1.85
CA PRO A 108 -11.14 13.87 -2.92
C PRO A 108 -9.73 14.41 -2.72
N LEU A 109 -9.05 14.74 -3.82
CA LEU A 109 -7.77 15.44 -3.75
C LEU A 109 -8.00 16.89 -3.29
N LYS A 110 -7.30 17.30 -2.23
CA LYS A 110 -7.23 18.70 -1.82
C LYS A 110 -5.94 19.33 -2.32
N ASN A 111 -6.05 20.53 -2.88
CA ASN A 111 -4.95 21.29 -3.47
C ASN A 111 -3.82 21.65 -2.48
N TRP A 112 -4.11 21.69 -1.18
CA TRP A 112 -3.13 21.99 -0.14
C TRP A 112 -2.36 20.77 0.36
N LEU A 113 -2.71 19.55 -0.06
CA LEU A 113 -1.99 18.34 0.36
C LEU A 113 -0.65 18.25 -0.34
N ASN A 114 0.43 18.29 0.43
CA ASN A 114 1.78 18.12 -0.07
C ASN A 114 2.42 16.85 0.49
N ARG A 115 3.45 16.36 -0.20
CA ARG A 115 4.29 15.28 0.30
C ARG A 115 4.84 15.63 1.69
N TRP A 116 4.83 14.63 2.58
CA TRP A 116 5.22 14.68 3.99
C TRP A 116 4.28 15.43 4.94
N ASP A 117 3.14 15.92 4.44
CA ASP A 117 2.08 16.40 5.32
C ASP A 117 1.44 15.19 6.05
N VAL A 118 1.17 15.37 7.33
CA VAL A 118 0.43 14.42 8.17
C VAL A 118 -0.94 15.02 8.44
N ILE A 119 -1.98 14.29 8.07
CA ILE A 119 -3.36 14.69 8.25
C ILE A 119 -4.11 13.69 9.13
N GLU A 120 -5.15 14.17 9.81
CA GLU A 120 -6.24 13.35 10.31
C GLU A 120 -7.46 13.61 9.43
N ALA A 121 -8.13 12.55 8.98
CA ALA A 121 -9.28 12.70 8.08
C ALA A 121 -10.45 11.81 8.50
N GLU A 122 -11.66 12.35 8.43
CA GLU A 122 -12.89 11.56 8.54
C GLU A 122 -13.08 10.70 7.28
N VAL A 123 -13.40 9.43 7.49
CA VAL A 123 -13.73 8.50 6.41
C VAL A 123 -15.20 8.69 6.04
N ASP A 124 -15.45 8.96 4.77
CA ASP A 124 -16.80 8.93 4.20
C ASP A 124 -17.17 7.50 3.79
N ASP A 125 -16.28 6.86 3.04
CA ASP A 125 -16.44 5.46 2.64
C ASP A 125 -15.09 4.73 2.65
N PHE A 126 -15.05 3.61 3.37
CA PHE A 126 -13.85 2.79 3.49
C PHE A 126 -13.71 1.81 2.30
N PHE A 127 -14.81 1.52 1.59
CA PHE A 127 -14.84 0.62 0.43
C PHE A 127 -15.70 1.22 -0.69
N PRO A 128 -15.24 2.31 -1.31
CA PRO A 128 -16.03 3.01 -2.29
C PRO A 128 -16.38 2.14 -3.51
N GLU A 129 -17.61 2.29 -3.99
CA GLU A 129 -18.15 1.50 -5.11
C GLU A 129 -17.54 1.90 -6.45
N GLU A 130 -17.21 3.20 -6.61
CA GLU A 130 -16.60 3.78 -7.80
C GLU A 130 -15.15 3.37 -8.00
N ASP A 131 -14.44 3.00 -6.93
CA ASP A 131 -13.05 2.58 -6.98
C ASP A 131 -12.81 1.33 -6.13
N LYS A 132 -12.84 0.18 -6.80
CA LYS A 132 -12.78 -1.13 -6.15
C LYS A 132 -11.36 -1.59 -5.79
N ARG A 133 -10.34 -0.73 -5.96
CA ARG A 133 -9.00 -1.01 -5.42
C ARG A 133 -9.10 -1.25 -3.89
N PRO A 134 -8.34 -2.20 -3.30
CA PRO A 134 -8.40 -2.51 -1.87
C PRO A 134 -7.78 -1.42 -1.00
N GLU A 135 -6.91 -0.58 -1.58
CA GLU A 135 -6.30 0.56 -0.90
C GLU A 135 -7.14 1.82 -0.96
N SER A 136 -8.21 1.85 -1.76
CA SER A 136 -9.01 3.06 -1.98
C SER A 136 -9.94 3.34 -0.83
N ILE A 137 -9.90 4.60 -0.37
CA ILE A 137 -10.80 5.13 0.65
C ILE A 137 -11.27 6.52 0.22
N ARG A 138 -12.56 6.79 0.42
CA ARG A 138 -13.16 8.12 0.27
C ARG A 138 -13.18 8.81 1.62
N LEU A 139 -12.61 10.00 1.66
CA LEU A 139 -12.59 10.87 2.83
C LEU A 139 -13.69 11.92 2.70
N LYS A 140 -14.20 12.40 3.83
CA LYS A 140 -15.13 13.53 3.82
C LYS A 140 -14.40 14.80 3.41
N GLU A 141 -15.07 15.58 2.55
CA GLU A 141 -14.47 16.76 1.96
C GLU A 141 -14.05 17.82 3.00
N ASP A 142 -14.90 18.05 4.02
CA ASP A 142 -14.65 19.00 5.11
C ASP A 142 -14.10 18.31 6.38
N GLY A 143 -13.80 17.02 6.29
CA GLY A 143 -13.35 16.20 7.42
C GLY A 143 -11.83 16.06 7.52
N MET A 144 -11.05 16.86 6.80
CA MET A 144 -9.58 16.78 6.76
C MET A 144 -8.94 17.87 7.63
N GLU A 145 -8.11 17.45 8.58
CA GLU A 145 -7.35 18.31 9.47
C GLU A 145 -5.85 18.12 9.23
N TYR A 146 -5.14 19.20 8.94
CA TYR A 146 -3.68 19.20 8.89
C TYR A 146 -3.11 19.17 10.32
N LEU A 147 -2.24 18.20 10.59
CA LEU A 147 -1.61 18.08 11.91
C LEU A 147 -0.21 18.71 11.94
N ARG A 148 0.65 18.31 10.98
CA ARG A 148 2.03 18.79 10.86
C ARG A 148 2.63 18.37 9.53
N ARG A 149 3.81 18.91 9.20
CA ARG A 149 4.71 18.37 8.19
C ARG A 149 5.85 17.61 8.86
N ILE A 150 6.29 16.53 8.23
CA ILE A 150 7.50 15.82 8.62
C ILE A 150 8.67 16.50 7.91
N ASP A 151 9.43 17.32 8.62
CA ASP A 151 10.64 17.98 8.08
C ASP A 151 11.94 17.26 8.45
N ASP A 152 11.92 16.48 9.55
CA ASP A 152 13.08 15.70 9.97
C ASP A 152 13.42 14.60 8.95
N VAL A 153 14.64 14.65 8.45
CA VAL A 153 15.14 13.75 7.41
C VAL A 153 15.22 12.31 7.92
N GLU A 154 15.62 12.11 9.18
CA GLU A 154 15.69 10.75 9.75
C GLU A 154 14.29 10.13 9.88
N GLU A 155 13.29 10.93 10.28
CA GLU A 155 11.90 10.51 10.33
C GLU A 155 11.40 10.12 8.94
N ARG A 156 11.66 10.94 7.90
CA ARG A 156 11.32 10.60 6.50
C ARG A 156 11.93 9.27 6.06
N ILE A 157 13.21 9.04 6.38
CA ILE A 157 13.90 7.77 6.09
C ILE A 157 13.22 6.61 6.81
N LYS A 158 12.97 6.74 8.12
CA LYS A 158 12.33 5.69 8.93
C LYS A 158 10.93 5.35 8.41
N ILE A 159 10.16 6.35 7.99
CA ILE A 159 8.84 6.17 7.40
C ILE A 159 8.96 5.46 6.04
N ALA A 160 9.83 5.96 5.16
CA ALA A 160 10.02 5.36 3.85
C ALA A 160 10.48 3.89 3.93
N GLU A 161 11.40 3.56 4.85
CA GLU A 161 11.85 2.19 5.07
C GLU A 161 10.77 1.25 5.63
N LYS A 162 9.81 1.78 6.42
CA LYS A 162 8.70 0.98 6.95
C LYS A 162 7.63 0.68 5.90
N ILE A 163 7.43 1.60 4.97
CA ILE A 163 6.44 1.47 3.89
C ILE A 163 7.04 0.66 2.73
N ALA A 164 8.34 0.79 2.48
CA ALA A 164 9.00 0.14 1.35
C ALA A 164 8.92 -1.39 1.48
N GLU A 165 8.52 -2.01 0.39
CA GLU A 165 8.42 -3.45 0.23
C GLU A 165 9.54 -3.95 -0.69
N SER A 166 9.90 -5.22 -0.53
CA SER A 166 10.79 -5.87 -1.48
C SER A 166 10.16 -5.88 -2.88
N GLY A 167 10.97 -5.65 -3.91
CA GLY A 167 10.58 -5.74 -5.30
C GLY A 167 10.08 -7.11 -5.75
N GLU A 168 10.09 -8.13 -4.89
CA GLU A 168 9.45 -9.43 -5.11
C GLU A 168 8.00 -9.30 -5.59
N PHE A 169 7.28 -8.26 -5.14
CA PHE A 169 5.90 -8.05 -5.55
C PHE A 169 5.73 -7.75 -7.04
N MET A 170 6.79 -7.30 -7.72
CA MET A 170 6.80 -7.10 -9.17
C MET A 170 7.16 -8.36 -9.95
N HIS A 171 7.67 -9.41 -9.29
CA HIS A 171 8.15 -10.64 -9.92
C HIS A 171 7.25 -11.86 -9.65
N THR A 172 6.38 -11.78 -8.65
CA THR A 172 5.53 -12.89 -8.21
C THR A 172 4.08 -12.48 -8.19
N ASP A 173 3.17 -13.44 -8.04
CA ASP A 173 1.74 -13.21 -7.80
C ASP A 173 1.43 -12.46 -6.49
N ALA A 174 2.43 -11.95 -5.76
CA ALA A 174 2.19 -11.13 -4.57
C ALA A 174 1.46 -9.82 -4.89
N TRP A 175 1.49 -9.33 -6.13
CA TRP A 175 0.69 -8.20 -6.57
C TRP A 175 -0.82 -8.49 -6.61
N LYS A 176 -1.29 -9.74 -6.67
CA LYS A 176 -2.73 -10.06 -6.71
C LYS A 176 -3.48 -9.54 -5.49
N GLY A 177 -2.74 -9.17 -4.45
CA GLY A 177 -3.20 -8.56 -3.21
C GLY A 177 -3.51 -7.05 -3.26
N LYS A 178 -2.94 -6.32 -4.22
CA LYS A 178 -2.73 -4.87 -4.10
C LYS A 178 -2.64 -4.15 -5.44
N THR A 179 -2.86 -2.84 -5.42
CA THR A 179 -2.72 -1.93 -6.56
C THR A 179 -1.73 -0.80 -6.30
N LEU A 180 -1.23 -0.68 -5.06
CA LEU A 180 -0.17 0.24 -4.69
C LEU A 180 1.07 -0.53 -4.26
N GLY A 181 2.24 0.05 -4.49
CA GLY A 181 3.49 -0.47 -3.98
C GLY A 181 4.48 0.66 -3.76
N MET A 182 5.37 0.48 -2.80
CA MET A 182 6.56 1.32 -2.71
C MET A 182 7.77 0.42 -2.66
N THR A 183 8.76 0.66 -3.52
CA THR A 183 9.98 -0.14 -3.55
C THR A 183 11.22 0.74 -3.51
N LYS A 184 12.28 0.19 -2.94
CA LYS A 184 13.60 0.80 -2.98
C LYS A 184 14.40 0.15 -4.11
N PRO A 185 14.74 0.86 -5.19
CA PRO A 185 15.63 0.32 -6.21
C PRO A 185 16.99 -0.07 -5.61
N ARG A 186 17.63 -1.07 -6.22
CA ARG A 186 19.02 -1.40 -5.95
C ARG A 186 19.87 -0.21 -6.40
N PHE A 187 20.50 0.44 -5.42
CA PHE A 187 21.24 1.72 -5.49
C PHE A 187 21.63 2.22 -6.90
N ARG A 188 21.21 3.44 -7.26
CA ARG A 188 21.61 4.21 -8.47
C ARG A 188 21.56 3.48 -9.82
N CYS A 189 21.10 2.24 -9.87
CA CYS A 189 20.87 1.49 -11.10
C CYS A 189 19.48 1.85 -11.62
N PHE A 190 19.27 3.13 -11.93
CA PHE A 190 18.09 3.59 -12.63
C PHE A 190 18.41 4.73 -13.59
N TYR A 191 17.61 4.85 -14.64
CA TYR A 191 17.80 5.84 -15.68
C TYR A 191 16.44 6.30 -16.22
N PHE A 192 16.21 7.62 -16.22
CA PHE A 192 14.99 8.23 -16.75
C PHE A 192 15.21 8.65 -18.20
N TYR A 193 14.27 8.29 -19.07
CA TYR A 193 14.30 8.62 -20.50
C TYR A 193 12.90 8.52 -21.08
N ASP A 194 12.53 9.42 -21.99
CA ASP A 194 11.28 9.36 -22.77
C ASP A 194 10.00 9.06 -21.95
N GLY A 195 9.89 9.63 -20.75
CA GLY A 195 8.74 9.39 -19.85
C GLY A 195 8.74 8.02 -19.17
N LYS A 196 9.88 7.33 -19.18
CA LYS A 196 10.11 6.02 -18.57
C LYS A 196 11.27 6.05 -17.58
N CYS A 197 11.33 5.00 -16.77
CA CYS A 197 12.44 4.72 -15.87
C CYS A 197 12.82 3.25 -15.98
N GLN A 198 14.06 3.00 -16.41
CA GLN A 198 14.66 1.69 -16.24
C GLN A 198 15.24 1.60 -14.83
N PHE A 199 15.00 0.52 -14.09
CA PHE A 199 15.63 0.31 -12.79
C PHE A 199 15.74 -1.17 -12.39
N PHE A 200 16.60 -1.46 -11.41
CA PHE A 200 16.68 -2.79 -10.81
C PHE A 200 16.09 -2.76 -9.39
N CYS A 201 15.24 -3.73 -9.06
CA CYS A 201 14.74 -3.89 -7.69
C CYS A 201 15.73 -4.68 -6.83
N ASP A 202 15.40 -4.91 -5.55
CA ASP A 202 16.24 -5.62 -4.59
C ASP A 202 16.24 -7.16 -4.75
N GLN A 203 15.47 -7.70 -5.71
CA GLN A 203 15.48 -9.13 -6.02
C GLN A 203 16.74 -9.54 -6.79
N SER A 204 17.38 -10.62 -6.34
CA SER A 204 18.68 -11.08 -6.88
C SER A 204 18.63 -11.48 -8.35
N VAL A 205 17.48 -11.99 -8.81
CA VAL A 205 17.26 -12.46 -10.20
C VAL A 205 16.60 -11.40 -11.08
N CYS A 206 16.43 -10.17 -10.58
CA CYS A 206 15.84 -9.09 -11.38
C CYS A 206 16.77 -8.73 -12.55
N VAL A 207 16.25 -8.83 -13.76
CA VAL A 207 16.94 -8.45 -15.02
C VAL A 207 16.69 -6.97 -15.40
N GLY A 208 16.05 -6.21 -14.51
CA GLY A 208 15.63 -4.84 -14.74
C GLY A 208 14.13 -4.72 -15.02
N HIS A 209 13.59 -3.58 -14.63
CA HIS A 209 12.25 -3.11 -14.95
C HIS A 209 12.38 -1.92 -15.88
N ASP A 210 11.48 -1.80 -16.86
CA ASP A 210 11.29 -0.60 -17.66
C ASP A 210 9.84 -0.16 -17.46
N MET A 211 9.63 1.02 -16.90
CA MET A 211 8.33 1.44 -16.37
C MET A 211 7.97 2.86 -16.78
N ASP A 212 6.72 3.08 -17.15
CA ASP A 212 6.21 4.42 -17.43
C ASP A 212 6.20 5.28 -16.15
N VAL A 213 6.58 6.55 -16.29
CA VAL A 213 6.68 7.52 -15.22
C VAL A 213 5.69 8.64 -15.49
N GLU A 214 4.78 8.87 -14.55
CA GLU A 214 3.77 9.92 -14.69
C GLU A 214 4.35 11.33 -14.49
N ASP A 215 5.33 11.45 -13.59
CA ASP A 215 6.08 12.68 -13.35
C ASP A 215 7.35 12.68 -14.20
N GLY A 216 7.28 13.27 -15.40
CA GLY A 216 8.46 13.42 -16.27
C GLY A 216 9.60 14.18 -15.56
N GLY A 217 10.84 13.70 -15.72
CA GLY A 217 12.06 14.40 -15.27
C GLY A 217 12.12 14.66 -13.76
N LEU A 218 12.23 13.61 -12.96
CA LEU A 218 12.38 13.73 -11.51
C LEU A 218 13.83 14.03 -11.14
N GLU A 219 14.07 15.14 -10.46
CA GLU A 219 15.38 15.45 -9.89
C GLU A 219 15.66 14.54 -8.70
N ILE A 220 16.78 13.83 -8.74
CA ILE A 220 17.18 12.88 -7.71
C ILE A 220 18.41 13.45 -7.01
N GLU A 221 18.15 14.18 -5.93
CA GLU A 221 19.18 14.86 -5.14
C GLU A 221 19.67 14.05 -3.93
N GLY A 222 18.84 13.14 -3.45
CA GLY A 222 19.02 12.32 -2.26
C GLY A 222 19.78 11.02 -2.50
N ASP A 223 20.41 10.52 -1.43
CA ASP A 223 21.19 9.28 -1.47
C ASP A 223 20.32 8.02 -1.32
N LYS A 224 19.14 8.17 -0.71
CA LYS A 224 18.10 7.13 -0.64
C LYS A 224 16.94 7.49 -1.55
N THR A 225 16.60 6.57 -2.45
CA THR A 225 15.54 6.73 -3.43
C THR A 225 14.48 5.65 -3.24
N TYR A 226 13.21 6.02 -3.34
CA TYR A 226 12.06 5.12 -3.26
C TYR A 226 11.08 5.46 -4.39
N PHE A 227 10.50 4.43 -4.99
CA PHE A 227 9.54 4.56 -6.09
C PHE A 227 8.15 4.19 -5.59
N ILE A 228 7.20 5.12 -5.73
CA ILE A 228 5.78 4.88 -5.50
C ILE A 228 5.18 4.41 -6.81
N LEU A 229 4.59 3.23 -6.77
CA LEU A 229 4.03 2.54 -7.92
C LEU A 229 2.52 2.37 -7.74
N GLU A 230 1.79 2.53 -8.82
CA GLU A 230 0.36 2.23 -8.91
C GLU A 230 0.12 1.33 -10.12
N ALA A 231 -0.71 0.31 -9.95
CA ALA A 231 -1.08 -0.61 -11.01
C ALA A 231 -1.92 0.11 -12.07
N VAL A 232 -1.56 -0.06 -13.33
CA VAL A 232 -2.22 0.57 -14.48
C VAL A 232 -3.56 -0.09 -14.76
N GLU A 233 -4.61 0.72 -14.70
CA GLU A 233 -5.93 0.37 -15.18
C GLU A 233 -5.96 0.48 -16.71
N ARG A 234 -6.41 -0.57 -17.42
CA ARG A 234 -6.60 -0.51 -18.89
C ARG A 234 -8.10 -0.53 -19.21
N GLU A 235 -8.45 0.00 -20.38
CA GLU A 235 -9.83 0.14 -20.86
C GLU A 235 -10.69 -1.10 -20.62
N GLY A 236 -11.93 -0.88 -20.18
CA GLY A 236 -12.91 -1.93 -19.88
C GLY A 236 -13.06 -2.28 -18.39
N GLY A 237 -12.28 -1.65 -17.49
CA GLY A 237 -12.43 -1.85 -16.04
C GLY A 237 -12.17 -3.30 -15.60
N GLU A 238 -11.46 -4.07 -16.42
CA GLU A 238 -11.05 -5.41 -16.05
C GLU A 238 -10.11 -5.31 -14.85
N TYR A 239 -10.63 -5.69 -13.70
CA TYR A 239 -9.88 -5.65 -12.46
C TYR A 239 -8.51 -6.31 -12.62
N ILE A 240 -7.51 -5.66 -12.04
CA ILE A 240 -6.10 -6.08 -12.04
C ILE A 240 -5.96 -7.56 -11.64
N TRP A 241 -6.86 -8.06 -10.78
CA TRP A 241 -6.93 -9.45 -10.29
C TRP A 241 -7.23 -10.51 -11.36
N LYS A 242 -7.87 -10.12 -12.48
CA LYS A 242 -8.18 -11.04 -13.59
C LYS A 242 -7.00 -11.19 -14.56
N LYS A 243 -5.99 -10.33 -14.46
CA LYS A 243 -4.84 -10.37 -15.36
C LYS A 243 -3.89 -11.51 -14.99
N ARG A 244 -3.10 -11.94 -15.98
CA ARG A 244 -1.96 -12.84 -15.77
C ARG A 244 -0.73 -12.09 -15.24
N TYR A 245 -0.64 -10.79 -15.54
CA TYR A 245 0.47 -9.89 -15.17
C TYR A 245 -0.08 -8.49 -14.85
N VAL A 246 0.64 -7.73 -14.02
CA VAL A 246 0.30 -6.34 -13.70
C VAL A 246 1.34 -5.41 -14.29
N ASP A 247 0.83 -4.45 -15.04
CA ASP A 247 1.61 -3.29 -15.45
C ASP A 247 1.57 -2.29 -14.30
N TRP A 248 2.75 -1.87 -13.86
CA TRP A 248 2.91 -0.83 -12.85
C TRP A 248 3.30 0.47 -13.54
N CYS A 249 2.89 1.60 -12.99
CA CYS A 249 3.35 2.92 -13.38
C CYS A 249 3.99 3.60 -12.17
N MET A 250 5.11 4.27 -12.39
CA MET A 250 5.77 5.07 -11.37
C MET A 250 5.04 6.40 -11.23
N LYS A 251 4.37 6.57 -10.10
CA LYS A 251 3.61 7.79 -9.77
C LYS A 251 4.51 8.89 -9.24
N SER A 252 5.56 8.52 -8.51
CA SER A 252 6.43 9.48 -7.85
C SER A 252 7.74 8.86 -7.38
N VAL A 253 8.79 9.68 -7.37
CA VAL A 253 10.08 9.38 -6.76
C VAL A 253 10.20 10.17 -5.46
N ILE A 254 10.50 9.45 -4.38
CA ILE A 254 10.93 10.03 -3.10
C ILE A 254 12.45 9.92 -3.05
N SER A 255 13.14 11.05 -3.12
CA SER A 255 14.58 11.15 -2.95
C SER A 255 14.91 11.85 -1.63
N ILE A 256 15.68 11.19 -0.77
CA ILE A 256 16.02 11.68 0.58
C ILE A 256 17.54 11.60 0.78
N THR A 257 18.17 12.71 1.10
CA THR A 257 19.60 12.77 1.48
C THR A 257 19.80 12.14 2.85
N ASP A 258 20.70 11.16 2.98
CA ASP A 258 21.02 10.55 4.29
C ASP A 258 22.28 11.22 4.85
N PRO A 259 22.19 12.06 5.90
CA PRO A 259 23.35 12.80 6.41
C PRO A 259 24.45 11.89 6.98
N ARG A 260 24.16 10.61 7.23
CA ARG A 260 25.14 9.62 7.71
C ARG A 260 25.94 8.99 6.57
N GLN A 261 25.46 9.08 5.33
CA GLN A 261 26.21 8.61 4.18
C GLN A 261 27.27 9.64 3.81
N ARG A 262 28.53 9.27 3.99
CA ARG A 262 29.66 10.10 3.53
C ARG A 262 29.62 10.18 2.01
N ARG A 263 29.44 11.39 1.48
CA ARG A 263 29.72 11.67 0.08
C ARG A 263 31.24 11.64 -0.09
N LEU A 264 31.74 10.71 -0.89
CA LEU A 264 33.10 10.82 -1.42
C LEU A 264 33.05 11.99 -2.40
N PHE A 265 33.64 13.11 -2.01
CA PHE A 265 33.88 14.25 -2.89
C PHE A 265 35.08 13.96 -3.80
#